data_AF-A0AAW2QDH4-F1
#
_entry.id   AF-A0AAW2QDH4-F1
#
_cell.length_a   1.000
_cell.length_b   1.000
_cell.length_c   1.000
_cell.angle_alpha   90.00
_cell.angle_beta   90.00
_cell.angle_gamma   90.00
#
_symmetry.space_group_name_H-M   'P 1'
#
loop_
_entity.id
_entity.type
_entity.pdbx_description
1 polymer ?
#
loop_
_entity_poly.entity_id
_entity_poly.type
_entity_poly.pdbx_seq_one_letter_code
_entity_poly.pdbx_strand_id
1 'polypeptide(L)'
;MAFATSSSVFLLPPQLLGRRQSTRLPCIKTTSFPPLPLPSLTIGRRRRFTPSPISSSLKEKIGGIRKTWSDLSSLNYWVVKDYYRLVSSVNSLEPHIQKLSDEQLSAKTGEFRQRLIQGATLADIQAEAFAVVREAAKRKLGMRHFDVQIIGGAVLHDGSIAEMKTGEGKTLVSTLAAYLNALSGEGVHVVTVNDYLAQRDAEWMGRVHRFLGLSVGLIQHPSSWSLGKLLKEFNVISGKLLNGVTEEHLLQSLTQVHGLSSIDIDEFHLPSLPKPPNAFRGIRMKSSSLKRWLTICSDDSMKDGKFRPTVNLLCKYLGDFLIASYLDVIQESGYDSAYVKEIERAVLVKTLDCFWRDHLVNMNRLSSAVNVRSFGHRNPLEEYKIDGCRFFISMLSATRRVTVESLLRYWSSPMESQELFV
;
A
#
# COMPACT_ATOMS: atom_id res chain seq x y z
N MET A 1 28.33 -4.11 10.57
CA MET A 1 27.42 -5.02 11.30
C MET A 1 26.00 -4.70 10.88
N ALA A 2 25.41 -5.52 10.00
CA ALA A 2 24.06 -5.33 9.48
C ALA A 2 23.08 -6.22 10.27
N PHE A 3 22.09 -5.61 10.94
CA PHE A 3 20.98 -6.32 11.55
C PHE A 3 19.77 -6.27 10.61
N ALA A 4 19.35 -7.43 10.11
CA ALA A 4 18.21 -7.59 9.22
C ALA A 4 16.89 -7.30 9.94
N THR A 5 16.07 -6.43 9.35
CA THR A 5 14.82 -5.91 9.92
C THR A 5 13.58 -6.71 9.48
N SER A 6 12.62 -6.75 10.40
CA SER A 6 11.31 -7.42 10.39
C SER A 6 10.58 -7.42 9.04
N SER A 7 10.17 -8.61 8.59
CA SER A 7 9.19 -8.79 7.50
C SER A 7 7.85 -9.19 8.11
N SER A 8 6.87 -8.29 8.09
CA SER A 8 5.46 -8.61 8.36
C SER A 8 4.78 -8.88 7.03
N VAL A 9 4.29 -10.11 6.83
CA VAL A 9 3.53 -10.49 5.63
C VAL A 9 2.05 -10.42 6.00
N PHE A 10 1.29 -9.57 5.31
CA PHE A 10 -0.16 -9.50 5.43
C PHE A 10 -0.80 -10.01 4.14
N LEU A 11 -1.77 -10.91 4.27
CA LEU A 11 -2.66 -11.34 3.20
C LEU A 11 -3.97 -10.57 3.36
N LEU A 12 -4.35 -9.81 2.34
CA LEU A 12 -5.63 -9.11 2.32
C LEU A 12 -6.68 -10.02 1.66
N PRO A 13 -7.86 -10.24 2.28
CA PRO A 13 -8.95 -10.93 1.62
C PRO A 13 -9.47 -10.08 0.44
N PRO A 14 -9.95 -10.73 -0.64
CA PRO A 14 -10.54 -10.05 -1.78
C PRO A 14 -11.76 -9.24 -1.33
N GLN A 15 -11.80 -7.98 -1.74
CA GLN A 15 -13.01 -7.18 -1.61
C GLN A 15 -14.06 -7.80 -2.53
N LEU A 16 -15.21 -8.16 -1.96
CA LEU A 16 -16.44 -8.42 -2.73
C LEU A 16 -16.70 -7.19 -3.61
N LEU A 17 -16.24 -7.24 -4.86
CA LEU A 17 -16.55 -6.29 -5.92
C LEU A 17 -18.00 -6.54 -6.36
N GLY A 18 -18.93 -6.23 -5.46
CA GLY A 18 -20.31 -6.00 -5.79
C GLY A 18 -20.38 -4.77 -6.69
N ARG A 19 -20.68 -5.01 -7.96
CA ARG A 19 -21.05 -4.03 -8.97
C ARG A 19 -22.18 -3.14 -8.42
N ARG A 20 -21.85 -2.02 -7.78
CA ARG A 20 -22.84 -1.02 -7.36
C ARG A 20 -23.15 -0.11 -8.54
N GLN A 21 -24.31 -0.38 -9.15
CA GLN A 21 -25.05 0.62 -9.89
C GLN A 21 -25.27 1.85 -9.01
N SER A 22 -25.09 3.02 -9.61
CA SER A 22 -25.39 4.32 -9.01
C SER A 22 -26.89 4.39 -8.70
N THR A 23 -27.25 4.19 -7.44
CA THR A 23 -28.56 4.59 -6.90
C THR A 23 -28.33 5.61 -5.81
N ARG A 24 -28.71 6.86 -6.14
CA ARG A 24 -28.76 8.01 -5.24
C ARG A 24 -29.55 7.65 -3.98
N LEU A 25 -29.01 7.98 -2.81
CA LEU A 25 -29.77 8.02 -1.56
C LEU A 25 -29.83 9.46 -1.04
N PRO A 26 -30.99 9.98 -0.59
CA PRO A 26 -31.12 11.35 -0.15
C PRO A 26 -30.54 11.58 1.24
N CYS A 27 -29.93 12.75 1.42
CA CYS A 27 -29.46 13.27 2.70
C CYS A 27 -30.67 13.54 3.62
N ILE A 28 -30.76 12.82 4.75
CA ILE A 28 -31.80 13.05 5.77
C ILE A 28 -31.27 14.05 6.79
N LYS A 29 -32.10 15.07 7.05
CA LYS A 29 -31.90 16.16 7.99
C LYS A 29 -31.64 15.66 9.41
N THR A 30 -30.79 16.41 10.10
CA THR A 30 -30.53 16.38 11.54
C THR A 30 -31.81 16.50 12.37
N THR A 31 -32.02 15.57 13.30
CA THR A 31 -32.90 15.77 14.46
C THR A 31 -32.21 15.22 15.71
N SER A 32 -32.01 16.12 16.67
CA SER A 32 -31.51 15.90 18.02
C SER A 32 -32.41 15.00 18.86
N PHE A 33 -31.83 14.08 19.64
CA PHE A 33 -32.50 13.43 20.78
C PHE A 33 -31.61 13.46 22.04
N PRO A 34 -32.20 13.54 23.25
CA PRO A 34 -31.52 13.84 24.51
C PRO A 34 -30.95 12.57 25.20
N PRO A 35 -30.08 12.71 26.23
CA PRO A 35 -29.50 11.56 26.92
C PRO A 35 -30.46 11.01 28.00
N LEU A 36 -30.51 9.68 28.14
CA LEU A 36 -31.16 8.99 29.25
C LEU A 36 -30.10 8.46 30.25
N PRO A 37 -30.46 8.29 31.55
CA PRO A 37 -29.52 8.31 32.67
C PRO A 37 -28.94 6.93 33.03
N LEU A 38 -27.74 6.94 33.61
CA LEU A 38 -27.09 5.79 34.25
C LEU A 38 -27.57 5.64 35.72
N PRO A 39 -27.79 4.42 36.22
CA PRO A 39 -28.08 4.21 37.63
C PRO A 39 -26.80 4.16 38.49
N SER A 40 -26.90 4.79 39.65
CA SER A 40 -25.89 4.93 40.70
C SER A 40 -25.84 3.70 41.61
N LEU A 41 -24.64 3.14 41.84
CA LEU A 41 -24.39 2.24 42.97
C LEU A 41 -23.10 2.63 43.72
N THR A 42 -23.37 3.22 44.88
CA THR A 42 -22.66 3.32 46.16
C THR A 42 -21.19 2.87 46.30
N ILE A 43 -20.41 3.82 46.83
CA ILE A 43 -19.02 3.72 47.28
C ILE A 43 -18.93 2.91 48.58
N GLY A 44 -18.26 1.76 48.53
CA GLY A 44 -17.70 1.06 49.70
C GLY A 44 -16.20 1.31 49.82
N ARG A 45 -15.75 1.85 50.96
CA ARG A 45 -14.38 2.29 51.23
C ARG A 45 -13.54 1.18 51.90
N ARG A 46 -12.26 1.10 51.51
CA ARG A 46 -11.08 0.41 52.14
C ARG A 46 -10.90 -1.09 51.77
N ARG A 47 -9.70 -1.63 51.53
CA ARG A 47 -8.31 -1.25 51.90
C ARG A 47 -7.33 -1.50 50.73
N ARG A 48 -6.30 -0.65 50.60
CA ARG A 48 -5.11 -0.91 49.79
C ARG A 48 -4.26 -1.98 50.49
N PHE A 49 -3.96 -3.07 49.79
CA PHE A 49 -2.83 -3.93 50.12
C PHE A 49 -1.69 -3.61 49.15
N THR A 50 -0.58 -3.15 49.69
CA THR A 50 0.72 -3.07 49.02
C THR A 50 1.50 -4.35 49.35
N PRO A 51 2.08 -5.06 48.39
CA PRO A 51 3.19 -5.97 48.67
C PRO A 51 4.52 -5.22 48.49
N SER A 52 5.33 -5.24 49.56
CA SER A 52 6.75 -4.88 49.58
C SER A 52 7.59 -5.90 48.79
N PRO A 53 8.79 -5.52 48.29
CA PRO A 53 9.64 -6.43 47.54
C PRO A 53 10.39 -7.36 48.50
N ILE A 54 10.44 -8.66 48.20
CA ILE A 54 11.37 -9.59 48.84
C ILE A 54 12.18 -10.28 47.75
N SER A 55 13.46 -10.37 48.07
CA SER A 55 14.64 -10.68 47.27
C SER A 55 14.69 -12.07 46.64
N SER A 56 15.45 -12.08 45.54
CA SER A 56 16.20 -13.15 44.88
C SER A 56 16.43 -14.50 45.60
N SER A 57 16.25 -15.55 44.78
CA SER A 57 17.06 -16.77 44.68
C SER A 57 16.72 -17.95 45.61
N LEU A 58 16.08 -18.98 45.03
CA LEU A 58 16.53 -20.38 44.96
C LEU A 58 15.35 -21.32 44.67
N LYS A 59 15.24 -21.78 43.42
CA LYS A 59 15.00 -23.19 43.08
C LYS A 59 15.02 -23.37 41.57
N GLU A 60 16.23 -23.57 41.07
CA GLU A 60 16.47 -24.27 39.82
C GLU A 60 16.15 -25.76 40.00
N LYS A 61 15.60 -26.36 38.94
CA LYS A 61 15.43 -27.80 38.67
C LYS A 61 14.39 -28.57 39.51
N ILE A 62 13.22 -28.78 38.90
CA ILE A 62 12.66 -30.12 38.60
C ILE A 62 11.76 -29.95 37.36
N GLY A 63 12.04 -30.73 36.33
CA GLY A 63 11.21 -30.82 35.13
C GLY A 63 9.85 -31.41 35.44
N GLY A 64 8.81 -30.83 34.85
CA GLY A 64 7.43 -31.25 35.00
C GLY A 64 6.50 -30.10 34.67
N ILE A 65 6.04 -30.04 33.42
CA ILE A 65 5.10 -29.02 32.93
C ILE A 65 3.84 -29.08 33.80
N ARG A 66 3.68 -28.12 34.71
CA ARG A 66 2.42 -27.88 35.43
C ARG A 66 1.73 -26.72 34.74
N LYS A 67 0.87 -27.03 33.75
CA LYS A 67 0.05 -26.03 33.05
C LYS A 67 -0.81 -25.27 34.06
N THR A 68 -0.87 -23.95 33.95
CA THR A 68 -1.61 -23.08 34.87
C THR A 68 -3.10 -23.09 34.48
N TRP A 69 -4.00 -22.96 35.45
CA TRP A 69 -5.46 -22.89 35.19
C TRP A 69 -5.84 -21.74 34.23
N SER A 70 -5.04 -20.68 34.17
CA SER A 70 -5.18 -19.58 33.21
C SER A 70 -4.85 -19.97 31.75
N ASP A 71 -3.98 -20.96 31.55
CA ASP A 71 -3.57 -21.42 30.21
C ASP A 71 -4.68 -22.25 29.56
N LEU A 72 -5.41 -23.03 30.38
CA LEU A 72 -6.57 -23.85 29.98
C LEU A 72 -7.81 -23.01 29.63
N SER A 73 -7.94 -21.81 30.18
CA SER A 73 -9.03 -20.87 29.86
C SER A 73 -8.69 -19.90 28.72
N SER A 74 -7.45 -19.90 28.22
CA SER A 74 -7.05 -18.98 27.16
C SER A 74 -7.67 -19.41 25.83
N LEU A 75 -8.38 -18.50 25.16
CA LEU A 75 -8.99 -18.73 23.84
C LEU A 75 -7.94 -19.24 22.82
N ASN A 76 -6.72 -18.71 22.91
CA ASN A 76 -5.60 -19.10 22.06
C ASN A 76 -5.19 -20.57 22.22
N TYR A 77 -5.26 -21.15 23.43
CA TYR A 77 -4.90 -22.56 23.62
C TYR A 77 -5.83 -23.50 22.84
N TRP A 78 -7.14 -23.22 22.86
CA TRP A 78 -8.13 -24.01 22.15
C TRP A 78 -8.03 -23.85 20.64
N VAL A 79 -7.85 -22.62 20.17
CA VAL A 79 -7.63 -22.31 18.74
C VAL A 79 -6.38 -23.02 18.21
N VAL A 80 -5.26 -22.99 18.95
CA VAL A 80 -4.02 -23.69 18.57
C VAL A 80 -4.23 -25.21 18.52
N LYS A 81 -5.03 -25.78 19.43
CA LYS A 81 -5.33 -27.21 19.45
C LYS A 81 -6.07 -27.66 18.18
N ASP A 82 -6.98 -26.85 17.65
CA ASP A 82 -7.68 -27.17 16.40
C ASP A 82 -6.73 -27.16 15.19
N TYR A 83 -5.79 -26.21 15.12
CA TYR A 83 -4.78 -26.24 14.07
C TYR A 83 -3.86 -27.46 14.13
N TYR A 84 -3.61 -28.03 15.31
CA TYR A 84 -2.87 -29.30 15.41
C TYR A 84 -3.61 -30.48 14.76
N ARG A 85 -4.95 -30.46 14.71
CA ARG A 85 -5.72 -31.46 13.96
C ARG A 85 -5.44 -31.34 12.45
N LEU A 86 -5.43 -30.10 11.93
CA LEU A 86 -5.03 -29.85 10.54
C LEU A 86 -3.60 -30.33 10.27
N VAL A 87 -2.65 -30.05 11.17
CA VAL A 87 -1.28 -30.56 11.06
C VAL A 87 -1.25 -32.09 10.98
N SER A 88 -2.00 -32.79 11.83
CA SER A 88 -2.09 -34.25 11.77
C SER A 88 -2.62 -34.75 10.42
N SER A 89 -3.67 -34.10 9.88
CA SER A 89 -4.20 -34.42 8.55
C SER A 89 -3.17 -34.18 7.44
N VAL A 90 -2.48 -33.04 7.44
CA VAL A 90 -1.41 -32.72 6.47
C VAL A 90 -0.29 -33.76 6.54
N ASN A 91 0.16 -34.10 7.75
CA ASN A 91 1.22 -35.09 7.96
C ASN A 91 0.82 -36.49 7.48
N SER A 92 -0.46 -36.87 7.62
CA SER A 92 -0.98 -38.16 7.13
C SER A 92 -1.01 -38.26 5.60
N LEU A 93 -1.16 -37.13 4.90
CA LEU A 93 -1.20 -37.06 3.44
C LEU A 93 0.20 -37.03 2.82
N GLU A 94 1.22 -36.59 3.56
CA GLU A 94 2.59 -36.42 3.07
C GLU A 94 3.17 -37.67 2.36
N PRO A 95 3.05 -38.90 2.90
CA PRO A 95 3.59 -40.09 2.22
C PRO A 95 2.95 -40.39 0.87
N HIS A 96 1.68 -39.99 0.68
CA HIS A 96 0.97 -40.15 -0.58
C HIS A 96 1.39 -39.08 -1.59
N ILE A 97 1.46 -37.82 -1.14
CA ILE A 97 1.87 -36.69 -1.98
C ILE A 97 3.33 -36.82 -2.42
N GLN A 98 4.22 -37.33 -1.56
CA GLN A 98 5.63 -37.54 -1.89
C GLN A 98 5.84 -38.50 -3.07
N LYS A 99 4.92 -39.45 -3.29
CA LYS A 99 4.99 -40.43 -4.39
C LYS A 99 4.58 -39.85 -5.74
N LEU A 100 3.93 -38.68 -5.77
CA LEU A 100 3.47 -38.06 -7.01
C LEU A 100 4.66 -37.57 -7.86
N SER A 101 4.57 -37.73 -9.17
CA SER A 101 5.50 -37.08 -10.11
C SER A 101 5.33 -35.55 -10.09
N ASP A 102 6.30 -34.82 -10.64
CA ASP A 102 6.21 -33.35 -10.75
C ASP A 102 4.97 -32.91 -11.55
N GLU A 103 4.62 -33.66 -12.60
CA GLU A 103 3.44 -33.43 -13.44
C GLU A 103 2.14 -33.68 -12.66
N GLN A 104 2.06 -34.79 -11.92
CA GLN A 104 0.90 -35.12 -11.08
C GLN A 104 0.71 -34.09 -9.96
N LEU A 105 1.80 -33.62 -9.36
CA LEU A 105 1.78 -32.63 -8.30
C LEU A 105 1.32 -31.26 -8.82
N SER A 106 1.72 -30.88 -10.04
CA SER A 106 1.23 -29.66 -10.69
C SER A 106 -0.26 -29.78 -11.09
N ALA A 107 -0.68 -30.95 -11.56
CA ALA A 107 -2.06 -31.24 -11.96
C ALA A 107 -3.07 -31.11 -10.80
N LYS A 108 -2.63 -31.26 -9.55
CA LYS A 108 -3.48 -31.09 -8.35
C LYS A 108 -4.17 -29.72 -8.29
N THR A 109 -3.55 -28.66 -8.82
CA THR A 109 -4.20 -27.34 -8.89
C THR A 109 -5.46 -27.36 -9.75
N GLY A 110 -5.45 -28.09 -10.86
CA GLY A 110 -6.62 -28.28 -11.71
C GLY A 110 -7.73 -29.08 -11.01
N GLU A 111 -7.33 -30.16 -10.33
CA GLU A 111 -8.25 -30.99 -9.52
C GLU A 111 -8.93 -30.18 -8.41
N PHE A 112 -8.18 -29.37 -7.66
CA PHE A 112 -8.75 -28.53 -6.61
C PHE A 112 -9.74 -27.50 -7.16
N ARG A 113 -9.42 -26.84 -8.27
CA ARG A 113 -10.35 -25.92 -8.93
C ARG A 113 -11.64 -26.60 -9.36
N GLN A 114 -11.55 -27.82 -9.91
CA GLN A 114 -12.73 -28.60 -10.27
C GLN A 114 -13.58 -28.97 -9.05
N ARG A 115 -12.96 -29.37 -7.94
CA ARG A 115 -13.68 -29.66 -6.68
C ARG A 115 -14.38 -28.43 -6.12
N LEU A 116 -13.76 -27.26 -6.17
CA LEU A 116 -14.38 -26.00 -5.77
C LEU A 116 -15.58 -25.65 -6.66
N ILE A 117 -15.49 -25.87 -7.98
CA ILE A 117 -16.62 -25.69 -8.90
C ILE A 117 -17.76 -26.67 -8.58
N GLN A 118 -17.44 -27.89 -8.13
CA GLN A 118 -18.42 -28.89 -7.70
C GLN A 118 -19.05 -28.60 -6.32
N GLY A 119 -18.68 -27.48 -5.67
CA GLY A 119 -19.26 -27.04 -4.41
C GLY A 119 -18.48 -27.41 -3.15
N ALA A 120 -17.26 -27.96 -3.28
CA ALA A 120 -16.37 -28.11 -2.12
C ALA A 120 -15.94 -26.73 -1.59
N THR A 121 -15.70 -26.64 -0.29
CA THR A 121 -15.18 -25.43 0.35
C THR A 121 -13.65 -25.42 0.39
N LEU A 122 -13.04 -24.25 0.61
CA LEU A 122 -11.59 -24.15 0.83
C LEU A 122 -11.13 -24.95 2.06
N ALA A 123 -11.98 -25.05 3.09
CA ALA A 123 -11.71 -25.85 4.29
C ALA A 123 -11.61 -27.35 3.97
N ASP A 124 -12.47 -27.85 3.07
CA ASP A 124 -12.49 -29.27 2.68
C ASP A 124 -11.20 -29.71 1.96
N ILE A 125 -10.55 -28.78 1.26
CA ILE A 125 -9.31 -29.05 0.50
C ILE A 125 -8.04 -28.57 1.22
N GLN A 126 -8.16 -27.84 2.34
CA GLN A 126 -7.05 -27.16 2.99
C GLN A 126 -5.88 -28.09 3.34
N ALA A 127 -6.18 -29.24 3.97
CA ALA A 127 -5.15 -30.19 4.39
C ALA A 127 -4.36 -30.76 3.19
N GLU A 128 -5.06 -31.11 2.12
CA GLU A 128 -4.45 -31.66 0.89
C GLU A 128 -3.65 -30.59 0.15
N ALA A 129 -4.22 -29.39 0.00
CA ALA A 129 -3.54 -28.24 -0.60
C ALA A 129 -2.24 -27.89 0.15
N PHE A 130 -2.26 -27.90 1.50
CA PHE A 130 -1.08 -27.63 2.31
C PHE A 130 -0.02 -28.73 2.17
N ALA A 131 -0.41 -30.01 2.05
CA ALA A 131 0.51 -31.10 1.77
C ALA A 131 1.16 -30.95 0.37
N VAL A 132 0.39 -30.56 -0.65
CA VAL A 132 0.89 -30.28 -2.01
C VAL A 132 1.89 -29.12 -2.01
N VAL A 133 1.57 -28.01 -1.34
CA VAL A 133 2.48 -26.86 -1.23
C VAL A 133 3.76 -27.22 -0.47
N ARG A 134 3.66 -28.01 0.60
CA ARG A 134 4.83 -28.50 1.36
C ARG A 134 5.76 -29.32 0.48
N GLU A 135 5.22 -30.27 -0.29
CA GLU A 135 6.04 -31.09 -1.19
C GLU A 135 6.64 -30.25 -2.33
N ALA A 136 5.88 -29.31 -2.90
CA ALA A 136 6.37 -28.39 -3.91
C ALA A 136 7.52 -27.50 -3.39
N ALA A 137 7.41 -26.98 -2.16
CA ALA A 137 8.48 -26.21 -1.52
C ALA A 137 9.73 -27.06 -1.25
N LYS A 138 9.55 -28.31 -0.82
CA LYS A 138 10.64 -29.27 -0.64
C LYS A 138 11.38 -29.52 -1.95
N ARG A 139 10.67 -29.71 -3.07
CA ARG A 139 11.28 -29.96 -4.39
C ARG A 139 11.92 -28.73 -5.02
N LYS A 140 11.28 -27.57 -4.94
CA LYS A 140 11.74 -26.35 -5.66
C LYS A 140 12.63 -25.45 -4.85
N LEU A 141 12.54 -25.50 -3.52
CA LEU A 141 13.32 -24.66 -2.62
C LEU A 141 14.23 -25.45 -1.67
N GLY A 142 14.12 -26.78 -1.61
CA GLY A 142 14.84 -27.60 -0.64
C GLY A 142 14.36 -27.42 0.80
N MET A 143 13.17 -26.82 0.99
CA MET A 143 12.63 -26.49 2.31
C MET A 143 11.29 -27.17 2.53
N ARG A 144 11.22 -28.02 3.56
CA ARG A 144 9.98 -28.65 4.03
C ARG A 144 9.38 -27.80 5.14
N HIS A 145 8.09 -27.44 5.03
CA HIS A 145 7.40 -26.70 6.09
C HIS A 145 7.37 -27.49 7.40
N PHE A 146 7.69 -26.84 8.51
CA PHE A 146 7.50 -27.35 9.86
C PHE A 146 6.03 -27.28 10.28
N ASP A 147 5.66 -28.04 11.32
CA ASP A 147 4.28 -28.07 11.82
C ASP A 147 3.81 -26.70 12.31
N VAL A 148 4.69 -25.93 12.97
CA VAL A 148 4.40 -24.54 13.36
C VAL A 148 4.17 -23.61 12.17
N GLN A 149 4.78 -23.91 11.02
CA GLN A 149 4.59 -23.15 9.79
C GLN A 149 3.26 -23.50 9.10
N ILE A 150 2.83 -24.76 9.18
CA ILE A 150 1.48 -25.17 8.75
C ILE A 150 0.41 -24.45 9.56
N ILE A 151 0.58 -24.40 10.89
CA ILE A 151 -0.31 -23.64 11.79
C ILE A 151 -0.32 -22.16 11.38
N GLY A 152 0.85 -21.56 11.19
CA GLY A 152 0.93 -20.17 10.74
C GLY A 152 0.21 -19.92 9.41
N GLY A 153 0.28 -20.86 8.46
CA GLY A 153 -0.43 -20.77 7.19
C GLY A 153 -1.95 -20.84 7.36
N ALA A 154 -2.43 -21.69 8.26
CA ALA A 154 -3.86 -21.78 8.58
C ALA A 154 -4.37 -20.51 9.27
N VAL A 155 -3.63 -19.98 10.24
CA VAL A 155 -3.96 -18.70 10.90
C VAL A 155 -4.08 -17.55 9.90
N LEU A 156 -3.19 -17.50 8.91
CA LEU A 156 -3.27 -16.49 7.83
C LEU A 156 -4.47 -16.69 6.91
N HIS A 157 -4.85 -17.94 6.62
CA HIS A 157 -6.05 -18.23 5.83
C HIS A 157 -7.33 -17.80 6.57
N ASP A 158 -7.37 -18.00 7.89
CA ASP A 158 -8.48 -17.60 8.75
C ASP A 158 -8.58 -16.08 8.99
N GLY A 159 -7.76 -15.28 8.29
CA GLY A 159 -7.75 -13.82 8.39
C GLY A 159 -7.18 -13.27 9.70
N SER A 160 -6.46 -14.11 10.45
CA SER A 160 -5.87 -13.77 11.75
C SER A 160 -4.38 -13.43 11.65
N ILE A 161 -3.85 -12.79 12.69
CA ILE A 161 -2.42 -12.44 12.75
C ILE A 161 -1.61 -13.63 13.26
N ALA A 162 -0.76 -14.19 12.40
CA ALA A 162 0.19 -15.24 12.78
C ALA A 162 1.44 -14.64 13.43
N GLU A 163 1.49 -14.61 14.77
CA GLU A 163 2.70 -14.20 15.49
C GLU A 163 3.74 -15.33 15.50
N MET A 164 4.89 -15.09 14.88
CA MET A 164 6.02 -16.02 14.84
C MET A 164 7.31 -15.25 15.15
N LYS A 165 8.29 -15.91 15.75
CA LYS A 165 9.61 -15.28 15.98
C LYS A 165 10.35 -15.07 14.66
N THR A 166 11.28 -14.12 14.64
CA THR A 166 12.18 -13.95 13.49
C THR A 166 13.04 -15.20 13.32
N GLY A 167 13.19 -15.68 12.09
CA GLY A 167 13.89 -16.94 11.80
C GLY A 167 12.99 -18.16 11.68
N GLU A 168 11.73 -18.10 12.14
CA GLU A 168 10.75 -19.21 12.03
C GLU A 168 10.22 -19.43 10.59
N GLY A 169 10.73 -18.71 9.59
CA GLY A 169 10.36 -18.89 8.19
C GLY A 169 9.02 -18.28 7.78
N LYS A 170 8.67 -17.09 8.29
CA LYS A 170 7.42 -16.35 7.94
C LYS A 170 7.18 -16.22 6.42
N THR A 171 8.25 -16.00 5.66
CA THR A 171 8.18 -15.91 4.19
C THR A 171 7.78 -17.24 3.55
N LEU A 172 8.22 -18.37 4.09
CA LEU A 172 7.82 -19.69 3.60
C LEU A 172 6.36 -19.99 3.99
N VAL A 173 5.92 -19.57 5.17
CA VAL A 173 4.54 -19.74 5.65
C VAL A 173 3.51 -19.09 4.72
N SER A 174 3.82 -17.92 4.17
CA SER A 174 2.88 -17.21 3.28
C SER A 174 2.52 -18.00 2.04
N THR A 175 3.38 -18.93 1.59
CA THR A 175 3.12 -19.76 0.41
C THR A 175 1.87 -20.64 0.56
N LEU A 176 1.59 -21.13 1.76
CA LEU A 176 0.46 -22.01 2.08
C LEU A 176 -0.87 -21.28 1.89
N ALA A 177 -1.03 -20.18 2.61
CA ALA A 177 -2.24 -19.37 2.58
C ALA A 177 -2.41 -18.67 1.22
N ALA A 178 -1.32 -18.20 0.60
CA ALA A 178 -1.40 -17.59 -0.73
C ALA A 178 -1.87 -18.58 -1.79
N TYR A 179 -1.35 -19.83 -1.77
CA TYR A 179 -1.76 -20.86 -2.71
C TYR A 179 -3.24 -21.22 -2.53
N LEU A 180 -3.66 -21.56 -1.30
CA LEU A 180 -5.04 -21.99 -1.02
C LEU A 180 -6.05 -20.93 -1.43
N ASN A 181 -5.84 -19.68 -1.04
CA ASN A 181 -6.75 -18.59 -1.37
C ASN A 181 -6.76 -18.27 -2.88
N ALA A 182 -5.63 -18.45 -3.58
CA ALA A 182 -5.56 -18.24 -5.03
C ALA A 182 -6.33 -19.29 -5.85
N LEU A 183 -6.70 -20.43 -5.27
CA LEU A 183 -7.53 -21.44 -5.94
C LEU A 183 -8.95 -20.95 -6.23
N SER A 184 -9.44 -19.95 -5.49
CA SER A 184 -10.74 -19.29 -5.73
C SER A 184 -10.81 -18.50 -7.05
N GLY A 185 -9.65 -18.11 -7.60
CA GLY A 185 -9.57 -17.28 -8.81
C GLY A 185 -9.70 -15.77 -8.57
N GLU A 186 -9.93 -15.31 -7.33
CA GLU A 186 -10.06 -13.89 -7.00
C GLU A 186 -8.72 -13.14 -6.90
N GLY A 187 -7.61 -13.88 -6.98
CA GLY A 187 -6.26 -13.36 -6.81
C GLY A 187 -5.88 -13.15 -5.34
N VAL A 188 -4.58 -13.05 -5.08
CA VAL A 188 -4.06 -12.87 -3.72
C VAL A 188 -2.96 -11.83 -3.74
N HIS A 189 -3.06 -10.84 -2.84
CA HIS A 189 -2.04 -9.81 -2.67
C HIS A 189 -1.20 -10.09 -1.43
N VAL A 190 0.09 -10.35 -1.64
CA VAL A 190 1.10 -10.45 -0.58
C VAL A 190 1.80 -9.10 -0.46
N VAL A 191 1.59 -8.41 0.66
CA VAL A 191 2.15 -7.06 0.87
C VAL A 191 3.41 -7.15 1.73
N THR A 192 4.47 -6.48 1.29
CA THR A 192 5.74 -6.36 2.02
C THR A 192 6.04 -4.88 2.31
N VAL A 193 7.05 -4.62 3.14
CA VAL A 193 7.40 -3.25 3.56
C VAL A 193 8.19 -2.45 2.52
N ASN A 194 8.75 -3.11 1.48
CA ASN A 194 9.51 -2.45 0.42
C ASN A 194 9.65 -3.33 -0.84
N ASP A 195 10.00 -2.69 -1.95
CA ASP A 195 10.14 -3.33 -3.27
C ASP A 195 11.19 -4.45 -3.31
N TYR A 196 12.25 -4.33 -2.51
CA TYR A 196 13.29 -5.37 -2.45
C TYR A 196 12.73 -6.68 -1.88
N LEU A 197 11.99 -6.61 -0.77
CA LEU A 197 11.35 -7.79 -0.19
C LEU A 197 10.27 -8.33 -1.10
N ALA A 198 9.47 -7.46 -1.74
CA ALA A 198 8.48 -7.89 -2.72
C ALA A 198 9.12 -8.69 -3.88
N GLN A 199 10.19 -8.16 -4.46
CA GLN A 199 10.92 -8.82 -5.55
C GLN A 199 11.54 -10.13 -5.10
N ARG A 200 12.29 -10.11 -4.00
CA ARG A 200 12.95 -11.30 -3.44
C ARG A 200 11.93 -12.40 -3.19
N ASP A 201 10.81 -12.08 -2.56
CA ASP A 201 9.80 -13.08 -2.19
C ASP A 201 9.05 -13.57 -3.44
N ALA A 202 8.74 -12.72 -4.41
CA ALA A 202 8.14 -13.11 -5.69
C ALA A 202 9.06 -14.01 -6.56
N GLU A 203 10.37 -13.75 -6.55
CA GLU A 203 11.36 -14.56 -7.27
C GLU A 203 11.66 -15.89 -6.56
N TRP A 204 11.72 -15.87 -5.22
CA TRP A 204 12.08 -17.02 -4.41
C TRP A 204 10.86 -17.91 -4.14
N MET A 205 9.85 -17.41 -3.44
CA MET A 205 8.64 -18.17 -3.10
C MET A 205 7.76 -18.44 -4.32
N GLY A 206 7.75 -17.51 -5.29
CA GLY A 206 6.97 -17.67 -6.51
C GLY A 206 7.38 -18.86 -7.38
N ARG A 207 8.55 -19.49 -7.13
CA ARG A 207 8.92 -20.77 -7.77
C ARG A 207 7.96 -21.90 -7.40
N VAL A 208 7.47 -21.91 -6.16
CA VAL A 208 6.50 -22.90 -5.66
C VAL A 208 5.16 -22.71 -6.35
N HIS A 209 4.66 -21.46 -6.38
CA HIS A 209 3.38 -21.14 -7.01
C HIS A 209 3.40 -21.40 -8.52
N ARG A 210 4.46 -20.98 -9.22
CA ARG A 210 4.63 -21.22 -10.67
C ARG A 210 4.71 -22.70 -11.00
N PHE A 211 5.41 -23.49 -10.18
CA PHE A 211 5.46 -24.94 -10.35
C PHE A 211 4.09 -25.61 -10.19
N LEU A 212 3.27 -25.12 -9.27
CA LEU A 212 1.88 -25.56 -9.08
C LEU A 212 0.91 -24.91 -10.08
N GLY A 213 1.38 -24.30 -11.16
CA GLY A 213 0.51 -23.77 -12.23
C GLY A 213 -0.18 -22.44 -11.91
N LEU A 214 0.26 -21.70 -10.90
CA LEU A 214 -0.20 -20.33 -10.63
C LEU A 214 0.72 -19.28 -11.27
N SER A 215 0.14 -18.17 -11.74
CA SER A 215 0.91 -16.99 -12.17
C SER A 215 1.28 -16.12 -10.96
N VAL A 216 2.48 -15.54 -10.98
CA VAL A 216 2.96 -14.61 -9.93
C VAL A 216 3.34 -13.28 -10.58
N GLY A 217 2.67 -12.20 -10.17
CA GLY A 217 2.97 -10.83 -10.57
C GLY A 217 3.79 -10.09 -9.51
N LEU A 218 4.57 -9.09 -9.94
CA LEU A 218 5.35 -8.21 -9.07
C LEU A 218 4.98 -6.75 -9.35
N ILE A 219 4.62 -6.01 -8.30
CA ILE A 219 4.37 -4.57 -8.35
C ILE A 219 5.48 -3.88 -7.57
N GLN A 220 6.20 -2.96 -8.21
CA GLN A 220 7.28 -2.16 -7.61
C GLN A 220 7.04 -0.68 -7.85
N HIS A 221 7.62 0.18 -7.00
CA HIS A 221 7.80 1.57 -7.38
C HIS A 221 8.71 1.65 -8.62
N PRO A 222 8.50 2.63 -9.51
CA PRO A 222 9.37 2.84 -10.65
C PRO A 222 10.81 3.07 -10.20
N SER A 223 11.69 2.10 -10.44
CA SER A 223 13.11 2.15 -10.08
C SER A 223 13.98 2.75 -11.19
N SER A 224 13.47 2.78 -12.42
CA SER A 224 14.08 3.43 -13.57
C SER A 224 13.30 4.69 -13.94
N TRP A 225 14.01 5.80 -14.13
CA TRP A 225 13.46 6.95 -14.83
C TRP A 225 13.05 6.51 -16.24
N SER A 226 11.82 6.83 -16.63
CA SER A 226 11.28 6.61 -17.96
C SER A 226 10.67 7.93 -18.42
N LEU A 227 11.14 8.42 -19.56
CA LEU A 227 10.62 9.65 -20.16
C LEU A 227 9.14 9.50 -20.50
N GLY A 228 8.73 8.37 -21.10
CA GLY A 228 7.33 8.03 -21.32
C GLY A 228 6.48 7.99 -20.03
N LYS A 229 7.03 7.51 -18.91
CA LYS A 229 6.32 7.53 -17.62
C LYS A 229 6.15 8.95 -17.09
N LEU A 230 7.19 9.77 -17.10
CA LEU A 230 7.11 11.19 -16.71
C LEU A 230 6.08 11.91 -17.59
N LEU A 231 6.11 11.66 -18.90
CA LEU A 231 5.14 12.22 -19.83
C LEU A 231 3.71 11.84 -19.51
N LYS A 232 3.48 10.57 -19.19
CA LYS A 232 2.16 10.10 -18.77
C LYS A 232 1.69 10.81 -17.50
N GLU A 233 2.57 10.99 -16.52
CA GLU A 233 2.25 11.73 -15.29
C GLU A 233 1.92 13.20 -15.58
N PHE A 234 2.72 13.87 -16.40
CA PHE A 234 2.45 15.24 -16.83
C PHE A 234 1.16 15.37 -17.66
N ASN A 235 0.85 14.42 -18.54
CA ASN A 235 -0.39 14.40 -19.31
C ASN A 235 -1.62 14.22 -18.40
N VAL A 236 -1.52 13.40 -17.36
CA VAL A 236 -2.60 13.25 -16.36
C VAL A 236 -2.88 14.58 -15.64
N ILE A 237 -1.82 15.30 -15.26
CA ILE A 237 -1.92 16.60 -14.55
C ILE A 237 -2.41 17.71 -15.49
N SER A 238 -1.86 17.78 -16.70
CA SER A 238 -2.12 18.85 -17.68
C SER A 238 -3.46 18.72 -18.40
N GLY A 239 -4.06 17.52 -18.43
CA GLY A 239 -5.28 17.27 -19.18
C GLY A 239 -5.09 17.51 -20.68
N LYS A 240 -5.88 18.42 -21.26
CA LYS A 240 -5.82 18.76 -22.70
C LYS A 240 -4.74 19.79 -23.04
N LEU A 241 -4.09 20.42 -22.05
CA LEU A 241 -3.13 21.52 -22.26
C LEU A 241 -1.82 21.08 -22.93
N LEU A 242 -1.42 19.81 -22.77
CA LEU A 242 -0.23 19.23 -23.42
C LEU A 242 -0.58 18.34 -24.63
N ASN A 243 -1.79 18.45 -25.19
CA ASN A 243 -2.21 17.65 -26.34
C ASN A 243 -1.23 17.85 -27.53
N GLY A 244 -0.49 16.79 -27.88
CA GLY A 244 0.47 16.77 -28.99
C GLY A 244 1.94 16.58 -28.61
N VAL A 245 2.29 16.63 -27.31
CA VAL A 245 3.65 16.35 -26.86
C VAL A 245 3.88 14.83 -26.78
N THR A 246 4.69 14.29 -27.69
CA THR A 246 5.09 12.87 -27.71
C THR A 246 6.47 12.67 -27.09
N GLU A 247 6.79 11.42 -26.73
CA GLU A 247 8.11 11.05 -26.22
C GLU A 247 9.21 11.33 -27.25
N GLU A 248 8.92 11.13 -28.53
CA GLU A 248 9.80 11.43 -29.66
C GLU A 248 10.12 12.92 -29.74
N HIS A 249 9.12 13.79 -29.64
CA HIS A 249 9.31 15.24 -29.64
C HIS A 249 10.22 15.67 -28.48
N LEU A 250 10.01 15.13 -27.28
CA LEU A 250 10.85 15.45 -26.12
C LEU A 250 12.29 14.98 -26.26
N LEU A 251 12.50 13.76 -26.78
CA LEU A 251 13.84 13.25 -27.06
C LEU A 251 14.58 14.15 -28.04
N GLN A 252 13.93 14.54 -29.13
CA GLN A 252 14.50 15.43 -30.14
C GLN A 252 14.89 16.79 -29.54
N SER A 253 14.02 17.39 -28.73
CA SER A 253 14.30 18.64 -28.01
C SER A 253 15.52 18.53 -27.09
N LEU A 254 15.64 17.44 -26.33
CA LEU A 254 16.76 17.21 -25.42
C LEU A 254 18.08 17.01 -26.16
N THR A 255 18.07 16.32 -27.29
CA THR A 255 19.26 16.14 -28.14
C THR A 255 19.73 17.48 -28.70
N GLN A 256 18.81 18.35 -29.11
CA GLN A 256 19.14 19.69 -29.62
C GLN A 256 19.74 20.60 -28.54
N VAL A 257 19.23 20.54 -27.30
CA VAL A 257 19.79 21.33 -26.18
C VAL A 257 21.21 20.92 -25.83
N HIS A 258 21.55 19.63 -25.92
CA HIS A 258 22.92 19.16 -25.65
C HIS A 258 23.94 19.70 -26.68
N GLY A 259 23.47 20.20 -27.84
CA GLY A 259 24.31 20.82 -28.87
C GLY A 259 24.48 22.34 -28.74
N LEU A 260 23.77 23.00 -27.81
CA LEU A 260 23.80 24.46 -27.66
C LEU A 260 24.86 24.87 -26.62
N SER A 261 25.85 25.65 -27.04
CA SER A 261 26.95 26.15 -26.20
C SER A 261 26.61 27.41 -25.39
N SER A 262 25.56 28.12 -25.79
CA SER A 262 25.04 29.30 -25.11
C SER A 262 23.54 29.42 -25.40
N ILE A 263 22.75 29.65 -24.36
CA ILE A 263 21.30 29.82 -24.45
C ILE A 263 20.97 31.19 -23.87
N ASP A 264 20.34 32.05 -24.67
CA ASP A 264 19.76 33.27 -24.16
C ASP A 264 18.56 32.94 -23.26
N ILE A 265 18.61 33.40 -22.01
CA ILE A 265 17.70 32.99 -20.95
C ILE A 265 16.29 33.55 -21.18
N ASP A 266 16.19 34.70 -21.86
CA ASP A 266 14.92 35.42 -22.00
C ASP A 266 13.98 34.79 -23.05
N GLU A 267 14.49 33.98 -23.98
CA GLU A 267 13.71 33.33 -25.05
C GLU A 267 13.87 31.80 -25.09
N PHE A 268 14.29 31.20 -23.98
CA PHE A 268 14.48 29.75 -23.91
C PHE A 268 13.17 28.99 -24.08
N HIS A 269 13.10 28.20 -25.13
CA HIS A 269 12.06 27.20 -25.37
C HIS A 269 12.71 25.93 -25.93
N LEU A 270 12.13 24.79 -25.62
CA LEU A 270 12.56 23.53 -26.22
C LEU A 270 12.01 23.48 -27.66
N PRO A 271 12.85 23.28 -28.70
CA PRO A 271 12.47 23.62 -30.09
C PRO A 271 11.33 22.79 -30.70
N SER A 272 10.99 21.64 -30.10
CA SER A 272 9.86 20.77 -30.48
C SER A 272 8.76 20.69 -29.42
N LEU A 273 8.79 21.58 -28.41
CA LEU A 273 7.74 21.71 -27.42
C LEU A 273 6.93 22.99 -27.64
N PRO A 274 5.66 23.02 -27.17
CA PRO A 274 4.87 24.23 -27.22
C PRO A 274 5.62 25.36 -26.50
N LYS A 275 5.66 26.52 -27.17
CA LYS A 275 6.24 27.72 -26.58
C LYS A 275 5.33 28.15 -25.42
N PRO A 276 5.90 28.43 -24.23
CA PRO A 276 5.11 29.04 -23.18
C PRO A 276 4.58 30.38 -23.72
N PRO A 277 3.31 30.72 -23.46
CA PRO A 277 2.69 31.89 -24.07
C PRO A 277 3.31 33.22 -23.63
N ASN A 278 4.03 33.23 -22.51
CA ASN A 278 4.87 34.34 -22.09
C ASN A 278 6.34 33.92 -22.18
N ALA A 279 7.21 34.82 -22.65
CA ALA A 279 8.67 34.65 -22.62
C ALA A 279 9.09 34.17 -21.22
N PHE A 280 10.11 33.32 -21.13
CA PHE A 280 10.55 32.59 -19.93
C PHE A 280 11.12 33.54 -18.84
N ARG A 281 10.41 34.61 -18.49
CA ARG A 281 10.61 35.40 -17.28
C ARG A 281 10.27 34.49 -16.13
N GLY A 282 11.26 33.76 -15.62
CA GLY A 282 11.12 32.92 -14.43
C GLY A 282 10.22 33.63 -13.43
N ILE A 283 8.98 33.14 -13.31
CA ILE A 283 7.81 33.93 -12.91
C ILE A 283 8.15 34.70 -11.63
N ARG A 284 8.40 36.01 -11.76
CA ARG A 284 8.72 36.97 -10.68
C ARG A 284 7.46 37.56 -10.05
N MET A 285 6.28 37.04 -10.39
CA MET A 285 5.05 37.41 -9.69
C MET A 285 4.94 36.61 -8.40
N LYS A 286 4.53 37.29 -7.31
CA LYS A 286 4.23 36.71 -5.99
C LYS A 286 2.99 35.79 -6.01
N SER A 287 2.75 35.02 -7.08
CA SER A 287 1.76 33.92 -7.08
C SER A 287 2.43 32.65 -6.51
N SER A 288 2.75 32.73 -5.22
CA SER A 288 3.53 31.76 -4.45
C SER A 288 2.84 30.41 -4.19
N SER A 289 1.59 30.24 -4.61
CA SER A 289 0.81 29.02 -4.37
C SER A 289 1.02 27.98 -5.48
N LEU A 290 0.73 28.33 -6.74
CA LEU A 290 0.70 27.36 -7.84
C LEU A 290 2.11 26.93 -8.28
N LYS A 291 3.07 27.88 -8.31
CA LYS A 291 4.51 27.60 -8.53
C LYS A 291 5.09 26.67 -7.47
N ARG A 292 4.67 26.83 -6.21
CA ARG A 292 5.07 25.94 -5.12
C ARG A 292 4.41 24.57 -5.26
N TRP A 293 3.15 24.50 -5.69
CA TRP A 293 2.41 23.24 -5.84
C TRP A 293 2.90 22.36 -7.00
N LEU A 294 3.29 22.94 -8.14
CA LEU A 294 3.85 22.18 -9.27
C LEU A 294 5.29 21.72 -9.01
N THR A 295 6.11 22.54 -8.34
CA THR A 295 7.47 22.11 -7.91
C THR A 295 7.43 20.87 -7.01
N ILE A 296 6.33 20.64 -6.29
CA ILE A 296 6.13 19.49 -5.39
C ILE A 296 5.59 18.24 -6.13
N CYS A 297 5.02 18.42 -7.32
CA CYS A 297 4.63 17.30 -8.19
C CYS A 297 5.84 16.64 -8.86
N SER A 298 7.03 17.26 -8.77
CA SER A 298 8.30 16.64 -9.11
C SER A 298 8.69 15.75 -7.93
N ASP A 299 8.36 14.47 -8.01
CA ASP A 299 8.67 13.50 -6.96
C ASP A 299 10.20 13.45 -6.73
N ASP A 300 10.66 13.68 -5.50
CA ASP A 300 12.05 13.44 -5.04
C ASP A 300 12.41 11.94 -5.04
N SER A 301 11.56 11.08 -5.64
CA SER A 301 11.70 9.63 -5.64
C SER A 301 12.89 9.11 -6.47
N MET A 302 13.56 9.99 -7.22
CA MET A 302 14.70 9.62 -8.04
C MET A 302 15.99 9.66 -7.23
N LYS A 303 16.50 8.46 -6.89
CA LYS A 303 17.85 8.26 -6.34
C LYS A 303 18.91 8.97 -7.19
N ASP A 304 20.04 9.34 -6.58
CA ASP A 304 21.24 9.88 -7.26
C ASP A 304 21.55 9.08 -8.54
N GLY A 305 21.23 9.64 -9.71
CA GLY A 305 21.33 8.96 -10.99
C GLY A 305 21.80 9.89 -12.09
N LYS A 306 22.44 9.33 -13.13
CA LYS A 306 23.05 10.06 -14.26
C LYS A 306 22.09 11.06 -14.92
N PHE A 307 20.79 10.74 -14.98
CA PHE A 307 19.78 11.56 -15.65
C PHE A 307 19.08 12.57 -14.73
N ARG A 308 19.41 12.66 -13.44
CA ARG A 308 18.78 13.60 -12.50
C ARG A 308 18.76 15.05 -13.00
N PRO A 309 19.86 15.62 -13.56
CA PRO A 309 19.84 16.99 -14.05
C PRO A 309 18.83 17.20 -15.19
N THR A 310 18.76 16.25 -16.12
CA THR A 310 17.83 16.27 -17.26
C THR A 310 16.38 16.15 -16.79
N VAL A 311 16.09 15.25 -15.85
CA VAL A 311 14.74 15.09 -15.27
C VAL A 311 14.32 16.38 -14.55
N ASN A 312 15.19 16.97 -13.73
CA ASN A 312 14.89 18.22 -13.04
C ASN A 312 14.64 19.38 -14.00
N LEU A 313 15.41 19.45 -15.10
CA LEU A 313 15.21 20.46 -16.14
C LEU A 313 13.84 20.28 -16.81
N LEU A 314 13.47 19.06 -17.19
CA LEU A 314 12.18 18.75 -17.81
C LEU A 314 11.02 19.05 -16.88
N CYS A 315 11.09 18.59 -15.63
CA CYS A 315 10.05 18.86 -14.63
C CYS A 315 9.84 20.36 -14.43
N LYS A 316 10.95 21.13 -14.37
CA LYS A 316 10.88 22.58 -14.24
C LYS A 316 10.27 23.23 -15.49
N TYR A 317 10.71 22.84 -16.68
CA TYR A 317 10.19 23.39 -17.94
C TYR A 317 8.69 23.12 -18.09
N LEU A 318 8.27 21.87 -17.92
CA LEU A 318 6.86 21.49 -18.04
C LEU A 318 6.02 22.11 -16.92
N GLY A 319 6.56 22.24 -15.71
CA GLY A 319 5.92 22.97 -14.61
C GLY A 319 5.72 24.46 -14.93
N ASP A 320 6.74 25.15 -15.43
CA ASP A 320 6.65 26.55 -15.82
C ASP A 320 5.67 26.76 -17.00
N PHE A 321 5.68 25.84 -17.99
CA PHE A 321 4.71 25.82 -19.08
C PHE A 321 3.27 25.72 -18.56
N LEU A 322 2.99 24.79 -17.64
CA LEU A 322 1.66 24.62 -17.05
C LEU A 322 1.17 25.87 -16.31
N ILE A 323 2.06 26.55 -15.58
CA ILE A 323 1.70 27.79 -14.89
C ILE A 323 1.36 28.88 -15.91
N ALA A 324 2.17 29.02 -16.96
CA ALA A 324 1.93 30.02 -18.00
C ALA A 324 0.59 29.76 -18.70
N SER A 325 0.33 28.53 -19.13
CA SER A 325 -0.95 28.16 -19.75
C SER A 325 -2.15 28.37 -18.83
N TYR A 326 -2.02 28.08 -17.53
CA TYR A 326 -3.09 28.34 -16.55
C TYR A 326 -3.42 29.83 -16.42
N LEU A 327 -2.38 30.68 -16.31
CA LEU A 327 -2.56 32.13 -16.19
C LEU A 327 -3.21 32.72 -17.43
N ASP A 328 -2.84 32.23 -18.61
CA ASP A 328 -3.42 32.65 -19.88
C ASP A 328 -4.89 32.26 -19.99
N VAL A 329 -5.25 31.01 -19.67
CA VAL A 329 -6.66 30.58 -19.66
C VAL A 329 -7.50 31.45 -18.72
N ILE A 330 -6.95 31.84 -17.55
CA ILE A 330 -7.64 32.76 -16.64
C ILE A 330 -7.80 34.15 -17.28
N GLN A 331 -6.75 34.68 -17.91
CA GLN A 331 -6.83 35.99 -18.56
C GLN A 331 -7.84 36.00 -19.70
N GLU A 332 -7.84 34.97 -20.55
CA GLU A 332 -8.78 34.82 -21.68
C GLU A 332 -10.22 34.62 -21.22
N SER A 333 -10.43 33.96 -20.08
CA SER A 333 -11.78 33.70 -19.56
C SER A 333 -12.55 34.95 -19.17
N GLY A 334 -11.87 36.07 -18.93
CA GLY A 334 -12.49 37.34 -18.55
C GLY A 334 -13.18 37.36 -17.18
N TYR A 335 -13.03 36.31 -16.36
CA TYR A 335 -13.60 36.28 -15.01
C TYR A 335 -12.88 37.24 -14.05
N ASP A 336 -13.64 37.77 -13.09
CA ASP A 336 -13.06 38.61 -12.05
C ASP A 336 -12.08 37.81 -11.15
N SER A 337 -11.04 38.50 -10.67
CA SER A 337 -10.04 37.92 -9.77
C SER A 337 -10.64 37.38 -8.48
N ALA A 338 -11.75 37.96 -7.98
CA ALA A 338 -12.43 37.44 -6.79
C ALA A 338 -13.06 36.06 -7.06
N TYR A 339 -13.72 35.90 -8.21
CA TYR A 339 -14.34 34.64 -8.62
C TYR A 339 -13.31 33.53 -8.81
N VAL A 340 -12.20 33.83 -9.49
CA VAL A 340 -11.09 32.87 -9.69
C VAL A 340 -10.55 32.38 -8.34
N LYS A 341 -10.32 33.30 -7.39
CA LYS A 341 -9.84 32.95 -6.03
C LYS A 341 -10.85 32.11 -5.25
N GLU A 342 -12.15 32.33 -5.44
CA GLU A 342 -13.19 31.54 -4.80
C GLU A 342 -13.16 30.09 -5.28
N ILE A 343 -13.04 29.88 -6.60
CA ILE A 343 -12.87 28.55 -7.19
C ILE A 343 -11.59 27.88 -6.69
N GLU A 344 -10.45 28.58 -6.72
CA GLU A 344 -9.17 28.05 -6.23
C GLU A 344 -9.26 27.59 -4.77
N ARG A 345 -9.91 28.41 -3.92
CA ARG A 345 -10.12 28.10 -2.51
C ARG A 345 -11.06 26.90 -2.33
N ALA A 346 -12.17 26.85 -3.07
CA ALA A 346 -13.14 25.77 -2.98
C ALA A 346 -12.51 24.42 -3.34
N VAL A 347 -11.75 24.36 -4.44
CA VAL A 347 -11.04 23.15 -4.87
C VAL A 347 -10.02 22.72 -3.81
N LEU A 348 -9.18 23.64 -3.32
CA LEU A 348 -8.17 23.35 -2.30
C LEU A 348 -8.78 22.81 -1.00
N VAL A 349 -9.87 23.41 -0.52
CA VAL A 349 -10.51 22.98 0.72
C VAL A 349 -11.14 21.60 0.55
N LYS A 350 -11.80 21.33 -0.58
CA LYS A 350 -12.43 20.03 -0.87
C LYS A 350 -11.40 18.90 -0.97
N THR A 351 -10.28 19.15 -1.66
CA THR A 351 -9.20 18.16 -1.78
C THR A 351 -8.53 17.91 -0.43
N LEU A 352 -8.24 18.96 0.34
CA LEU A 352 -7.65 18.85 1.67
C LEU A 352 -8.55 18.05 2.61
N ASP A 353 -9.86 18.34 2.63
CA ASP A 353 -10.83 17.62 3.47
C ASP A 353 -10.86 16.12 3.15
N CYS A 354 -10.81 15.76 1.86
CA CYS A 354 -10.76 14.37 1.43
C CYS A 354 -9.53 13.64 1.98
N PHE A 355 -8.33 14.18 1.73
CA PHE A 355 -7.08 13.55 2.17
C PHE A 355 -6.87 13.62 3.68
N TRP A 356 -7.42 14.63 4.34
CA TRP A 356 -7.36 14.75 5.80
C TRP A 356 -8.15 13.62 6.48
N ARG A 357 -9.34 13.29 5.98
CA ARG A 357 -10.11 12.13 6.48
C ARG A 357 -9.30 10.83 6.36
N ASP A 358 -8.72 10.58 5.18
CA ASP A 358 -7.89 9.39 4.96
C ASP A 358 -6.65 9.38 5.85
N HIS A 359 -6.03 10.54 6.06
CA HIS A 359 -4.89 10.68 6.97
C HIS A 359 -5.28 10.33 8.41
N LEU A 360 -6.42 10.79 8.92
CA LEU A 360 -6.90 10.44 10.26
C LEU A 360 -7.11 8.93 10.41
N VAL A 361 -7.69 8.28 9.41
CA VAL A 361 -7.86 6.81 9.40
C VAL A 361 -6.49 6.12 9.42
N ASN A 362 -5.54 6.58 8.62
CA ASN A 362 -4.19 6.03 8.56
C ASN A 362 -3.42 6.24 9.87
N MET A 363 -3.59 7.38 10.54
CA MET A 363 -2.99 7.65 11.85
C MET A 363 -3.57 6.75 12.94
N ASN A 364 -4.88 6.47 12.91
CA ASN A 364 -5.52 5.56 13.86
C ASN A 364 -5.01 4.10 13.68
N ARG A 365 -4.85 3.67 12.43
CA ARG A 365 -4.23 2.38 12.08
C ARG A 365 -2.77 2.31 12.54
N LEU A 366 -1.99 3.38 12.31
CA LEU A 366 -0.60 3.47 12.74
C LEU A 366 -0.48 3.37 14.26
N SER A 367 -1.32 4.09 15.00
CA SER A 367 -1.35 4.02 16.48
C SER A 367 -1.57 2.59 16.98
N SER A 368 -2.54 1.88 16.38
CA SER A 368 -2.83 0.48 16.71
C SER A 368 -1.66 -0.46 16.38
N ALA A 369 -1.00 -0.27 15.23
CA ALA A 369 0.09 -1.12 14.76
C ALA A 369 1.41 -0.90 15.51
N VAL A 370 1.70 0.33 15.92
CA VAL A 370 2.96 0.71 16.58
C VAL A 370 3.08 0.11 17.98
N ASN A 371 1.96 -0.12 18.68
CA ASN A 371 1.95 -0.85 19.96
C ASN A 371 2.52 -2.27 19.84
N VAL A 372 2.33 -2.94 18.70
CA VAL A 372 2.88 -4.29 18.43
C VAL A 372 4.38 -4.24 18.14
N ARG A 373 4.93 -3.08 17.76
CA ARG A 373 6.37 -2.93 17.48
C ARG A 373 7.21 -2.72 18.74
N SER A 374 6.57 -2.42 19.87
CA SER A 374 7.21 -2.39 21.20
C SER A 374 7.91 -3.72 21.56
N PHE A 375 7.35 -4.85 21.09
CA PHE A 375 7.93 -6.18 21.24
C PHE A 375 9.26 -6.37 20.50
N GLY A 376 9.60 -5.48 19.56
CA GLY A 376 10.85 -5.46 18.80
C GLY A 376 11.97 -4.59 19.40
N HIS A 377 11.86 -4.18 20.68
CA HIS A 377 12.82 -3.28 21.36
C HIS A 377 13.00 -1.92 20.69
N ARG A 378 12.03 -1.47 19.88
CA ARG A 378 12.00 -0.12 19.32
C ARG A 378 11.03 0.75 20.10
N ASN A 379 11.36 2.02 20.28
CA ASN A 379 10.50 2.95 21.00
C ASN A 379 9.23 3.24 20.16
N PRO A 380 8.04 2.79 20.61
CA PRO A 380 6.81 2.97 19.84
C PRO A 380 6.49 4.45 19.60
N LEU A 381 6.79 5.31 20.57
CA LEU A 381 6.52 6.73 20.45
C LEU A 381 7.35 7.39 19.34
N GLU A 382 8.61 6.99 19.18
CA GLU A 382 9.48 7.50 18.14
C GLU A 382 9.06 7.02 16.75
N GLU A 383 8.72 5.73 16.62
CA GLU A 383 8.22 5.20 15.35
C GLU A 383 6.91 5.84 14.92
N TYR A 384 5.97 6.04 15.86
CA TYR A 384 4.73 6.76 15.58
C TYR A 384 4.98 8.18 15.07
N LYS A 385 5.96 8.90 15.66
CA LYS A 385 6.33 10.24 15.22
C LYS A 385 6.95 10.24 13.83
N ILE A 386 7.87 9.31 13.56
CA ILE A 386 8.55 9.22 12.26
C ILE A 386 7.55 8.84 11.16
N ASP A 387 6.81 7.75 11.33
CA ASP A 387 5.85 7.25 10.34
C ASP A 387 4.68 8.23 10.18
N GLY A 388 4.21 8.84 11.28
CA GLY A 388 3.17 9.86 11.26
C GLY A 388 3.59 11.12 10.48
N CYS A 389 4.83 11.58 10.67
CA CYS A 389 5.39 12.69 9.89
C CYS A 389 5.47 12.33 8.40
N ARG A 390 5.92 11.12 8.05
CA ARG A 390 5.96 10.65 6.65
C ARG A 390 4.58 10.57 6.02
N PHE A 391 3.58 10.08 6.75
CA PHE A 391 2.18 10.04 6.28
C PHE A 391 1.62 11.45 6.06
N PHE A 392 1.93 12.40 6.96
CA PHE A 392 1.50 13.78 6.81
C PHE A 392 2.13 14.46 5.60
N ILE A 393 3.44 14.29 5.38
CA ILE A 393 4.12 14.81 4.19
C ILE A 393 3.51 14.21 2.92
N SER A 394 3.26 12.90 2.90
CA SER A 394 2.64 12.20 1.76
C SER A 394 1.23 12.73 1.48
N MET A 395 0.43 12.96 2.51
CA MET A 395 -0.91 13.54 2.40
C MET A 395 -0.86 14.96 1.82
N LEU A 396 0.05 15.82 2.30
CA LEU A 396 0.22 17.17 1.76
C LEU A 396 0.63 17.15 0.29
N SER A 397 1.55 16.26 -0.09
CA SER A 397 1.97 16.11 -1.50
C SER A 397 0.81 15.63 -2.39
N ALA A 398 0.03 14.64 -1.94
CA ALA A 398 -1.15 14.16 -2.66
C ALA A 398 -2.23 15.26 -2.81
N THR A 399 -2.51 16.00 -1.73
CA THR A 399 -3.47 17.11 -1.73
C THR A 399 -3.08 18.17 -2.76
N ARG A 400 -1.80 18.57 -2.78
CA ARG A 400 -1.29 19.56 -3.74
C ARG A 400 -1.46 19.08 -5.18
N ARG A 401 -1.06 17.84 -5.48
CA ARG A 401 -1.16 17.25 -6.81
C ARG A 401 -2.60 17.25 -7.34
N VAL A 402 -3.54 16.72 -6.55
CA VAL A 402 -4.95 16.63 -6.94
C VAL A 402 -5.60 18.01 -7.04
N THR A 403 -5.18 18.98 -6.22
CA THR A 403 -5.67 20.37 -6.31
C THR A 403 -5.28 20.99 -7.65
N VAL A 404 -4.01 20.87 -8.05
CA VAL A 404 -3.51 21.41 -9.33
C VAL A 404 -4.21 20.73 -10.51
N GLU A 405 -4.30 19.40 -10.49
CA GLU A 405 -5.00 18.63 -11.53
C GLU A 405 -6.47 19.05 -11.67
N SER A 406 -7.17 19.22 -10.54
CA SER A 406 -8.58 19.62 -10.51
C SER A 406 -8.77 21.04 -11.06
N LEU A 407 -7.89 21.97 -10.71
CA LEU A 407 -7.93 23.34 -11.24
C LEU A 407 -7.65 23.37 -12.74
N LEU A 408 -6.59 22.72 -13.20
CA LEU A 408 -6.27 22.66 -14.63
C LEU A 408 -7.41 22.06 -15.45
N ARG A 409 -8.04 20.99 -14.95
CA ARG A 409 -9.24 20.41 -15.58
C ARG A 409 -10.42 21.36 -15.60
N TYR A 410 -10.72 22.01 -14.48
CA TYR A 410 -11.83 22.96 -14.37
C TYR A 410 -11.72 24.07 -15.41
N TRP A 411 -10.54 24.67 -15.54
CA TRP A 411 -10.33 25.78 -16.46
C TRP A 411 -10.18 25.34 -17.92
N SER A 412 -9.72 24.11 -18.18
CA SER A 412 -9.63 23.56 -19.55
C SER A 412 -10.99 23.17 -20.14
N SER A 413 -12.01 22.92 -19.31
CA SER A 413 -13.38 22.61 -19.74
C SER A 413 -14.42 23.18 -18.76
N PRO A 414 -14.65 24.52 -18.76
CA PRO A 414 -15.54 25.15 -17.79
C PRO A 414 -17.03 24.83 -18.01
N MET A 415 -17.41 24.29 -19.18
CA MET A 415 -18.81 23.93 -19.48
C MET A 415 -19.22 22.54 -18.98
N GLU A 416 -18.27 21.66 -18.69
CA GLU A 416 -18.52 20.33 -18.09
C GLU A 416 -18.40 20.36 -16.55
N SER A 417 -17.96 21.49 -15.96
CA SER A 417 -17.55 21.58 -14.56
C SER A 417 -18.65 21.93 -13.56
N GLN A 418 -19.91 22.09 -13.99
CA GLN A 418 -21.06 22.10 -13.06
C GLN A 418 -21.18 20.78 -12.30
N GLU A 419 -20.59 19.68 -12.80
CA GLU A 419 -20.53 18.39 -12.13
C GLU A 419 -19.44 18.28 -11.03
N LEU A 420 -18.52 19.24 -10.89
CA LEU A 420 -17.57 19.25 -9.75
C LEU A 420 -18.25 19.56 -8.41
N PHE A 421 -19.53 19.96 -8.46
CA PHE A 421 -20.36 20.38 -7.32
C PHE A 421 -21.53 19.44 -7.00
N VAL A 422 -21.64 18.26 -7.63
CA VAL A 422 -22.66 17.24 -7.31
C VAL A 422 -22.09 16.07 -6.53
#